data_AF-A0AA38P461-F1
#
_entry.id   AF-A0AA38P461-F1
#
_cell.length_a   1.000
_cell.length_b   1.000
_cell.length_c   1.000
_cell.angle_alpha   90.00
_cell.angle_beta   90.00
_cell.angle_gamma   90.00
#
_symmetry.space_group_name_H-M   'P 1'
#
loop_
_entity.id
_entity.type
_entity.pdbx_description
1 polymer ?
#
loop_
_entity_poly.entity_id
_entity_poly.type
_entity_poly.pdbx_seq_one_letter_code
_entity_poly.pdbx_strand_id
1 'polypeptide(L)'
;MTLFRFSNLAALLIFSSFSVLAFHFILGHGDSSGLFNKLSAQCKPELDEAPYLLPYTGIKSIDDTLCGIVVMFHASFGPDVAPFLTYFLVSAIPITGFAYFESSRPHRPLLMAYPVLFFQIMQLISFGVTFSIYWALFILSGASRLSPSWDTRVTKAHAQAALFGIFIGLVVLTGCMMILQDPYITAIWQVFPIVASVATLAHLLVRPPSRYPQSAFGVIRGFYIAAFILTSSMHISFIASKNTQELKALMLPSLHVLPPSTSLELQSLNLLQWDAVFGLLSALVGTLWFGRNAKEVFALIAWNLFASPLVGPGAAFAASALWRESWLHSNLVHEKLE
;
A
#
# COMPACT_ATOMS: atom_id res chain seq x y z
N MET A 1 -12.61 29.87 2.79
CA MET A 1 -12.59 29.13 4.07
C MET A 1 -13.68 28.05 4.19
N THR A 2 -14.92 28.31 3.76
CA THR A 2 -16.06 27.36 3.84
C THR A 2 -15.87 26.07 3.04
N LEU A 3 -15.41 26.15 1.78
CA LEU A 3 -15.15 24.98 0.93
C LEU A 3 -14.08 24.03 1.48
N PHE A 4 -13.08 24.58 2.19
CA PHE A 4 -12.04 23.78 2.84
C PHE A 4 -12.63 22.95 3.99
N ARG A 5 -13.55 23.52 4.77
CA ARG A 5 -14.22 22.80 5.86
C ARG A 5 -15.11 21.67 5.35
N PHE A 6 -15.86 21.87 4.26
CA PHE A 6 -16.67 20.80 3.68
C PHE A 6 -15.82 19.64 3.16
N SER A 7 -14.71 19.95 2.48
CA SER A 7 -13.81 18.93 1.96
C SER A 7 -13.16 18.08 3.06
N ASN A 8 -12.77 18.69 4.18
CA ASN A 8 -12.22 17.99 5.33
C ASN A 8 -13.28 17.13 6.02
N LEU A 9 -14.51 17.63 6.14
CA LEU A 9 -15.64 16.86 6.68
C LEU A 9 -15.94 15.64 5.81
N ALA A 10 -15.98 15.80 4.48
CA ALA A 10 -16.17 14.69 3.55
C ALA A 10 -15.06 13.63 3.70
N ALA A 11 -13.80 14.05 3.82
CA ALA A 11 -12.69 13.13 4.05
C ALA A 11 -12.84 12.36 5.38
N LEU A 12 -13.14 13.07 6.48
CA LEU A 12 -13.36 12.44 7.79
C LEU A 12 -14.47 11.40 7.72
N LEU A 13 -15.62 11.72 7.12
CA LEU A 13 -16.72 10.79 7.02
C LEU A 13 -16.35 9.55 6.18
N ILE A 14 -15.84 9.76 4.97
CA ILE A 14 -15.55 8.66 4.04
C ILE A 14 -14.47 7.74 4.59
N PHE A 15 -13.33 8.29 5.01
CA PHE A 15 -12.20 7.47 5.43
C PHE A 15 -12.38 6.86 6.82
N SER A 16 -13.15 7.49 7.71
CA SER A 16 -13.52 6.84 8.98
C SER A 16 -14.50 5.70 8.73
N SER A 17 -15.48 5.87 7.82
CA SER A 17 -16.36 4.78 7.41
C SER A 17 -15.59 3.63 6.76
N PHE A 18 -14.63 3.92 5.88
CA PHE A 18 -13.75 2.89 5.30
C PHE A 18 -12.93 2.18 6.37
N SER A 19 -12.38 2.90 7.35
CA SER A 19 -11.62 2.30 8.44
C SER A 19 -12.47 1.35 9.29
N VAL A 20 -13.69 1.77 9.66
CA VAL A 20 -14.63 0.94 10.44
C VAL A 20 -15.08 -0.28 9.64
N LEU A 21 -15.45 -0.10 8.38
CA LEU A 21 -15.87 -1.20 7.52
C LEU A 21 -14.72 -2.18 7.24
N ALA A 22 -13.50 -1.67 7.00
CA ALA A 22 -12.32 -2.50 6.84
C ALA A 22 -12.04 -3.32 8.10
N PHE A 23 -12.12 -2.70 9.29
CA PHE A 23 -11.96 -3.42 10.55
C PHE A 23 -13.01 -4.52 10.70
N HIS A 24 -14.28 -4.23 10.40
CA HIS A 24 -15.37 -5.19 10.47
C HIS A 24 -15.18 -6.38 9.51
N PHE A 25 -14.90 -6.12 8.23
CA PHE A 25 -14.78 -7.16 7.21
C PHE A 25 -13.46 -7.93 7.24
N ILE A 26 -12.37 -7.33 7.72
CA ILE A 26 -11.06 -8.00 7.80
C ILE A 26 -10.93 -8.72 9.14
N LEU A 27 -11.01 -7.98 10.25
CA LEU A 27 -10.79 -8.54 11.59
C LEU A 27 -12.06 -9.17 12.15
N GLY A 28 -13.21 -8.51 12.02
CA GLY A 28 -14.49 -9.05 12.50
C GLY A 28 -14.88 -10.38 11.83
N HIS A 29 -14.81 -10.46 10.49
CA HIS A 29 -15.02 -11.73 9.78
C HIS A 29 -13.91 -12.75 10.04
N GLY A 30 -12.64 -12.32 10.16
CA GLY A 30 -11.53 -13.22 10.52
C GLY A 30 -11.77 -13.93 11.84
N ASP A 31 -12.18 -13.17 12.87
CA ASP A 31 -12.54 -13.72 14.17
C ASP A 31 -13.77 -14.62 14.09
N SER A 32 -14.85 -14.11 13.49
CA SER A 32 -16.15 -14.81 13.44
C SER A 32 -16.12 -16.09 12.61
N SER A 33 -15.26 -16.17 11.58
CA SER A 33 -15.05 -17.38 10.77
C SER A 33 -14.11 -18.40 11.43
N GLY A 34 -13.52 -18.06 12.57
CA GLY A 34 -12.53 -18.89 13.26
C GLY A 34 -11.14 -18.89 12.61
N LEU A 35 -10.85 -17.98 11.67
CA LEU A 35 -9.54 -17.88 11.01
C LEU A 35 -8.42 -17.68 12.03
N PHE A 36 -8.55 -16.70 12.93
CA PHE A 36 -7.50 -16.44 13.93
C PHE A 36 -7.27 -17.61 14.89
N ASN A 37 -8.33 -18.36 15.21
CA ASN A 37 -8.21 -19.60 16.00
C ASN A 37 -7.43 -20.67 15.24
N LYS A 38 -7.65 -20.83 13.93
CA LYS A 38 -6.87 -21.76 13.10
C LYS A 38 -5.41 -21.34 12.97
N LEU A 39 -5.14 -20.05 12.76
CA LEU A 39 -3.78 -19.52 12.70
C LEU A 39 -3.05 -19.79 14.02
N SER A 40 -3.68 -19.47 15.15
CA SER A 40 -3.11 -19.74 16.49
C SER A 40 -2.91 -21.23 16.76
N ALA A 41 -3.79 -22.10 16.25
CA ALA A 41 -3.64 -23.55 16.42
C ALA A 41 -2.37 -24.08 15.74
N GLN A 42 -1.93 -23.49 14.63
CA GLN A 42 -0.67 -23.84 13.95
C GLN A 42 0.59 -23.39 14.72
N CYS A 43 0.42 -22.59 15.77
CA CYS A 43 1.48 -22.03 16.60
C CYS A 43 1.56 -22.69 17.99
N LYS A 44 0.96 -23.87 18.17
CA LYS A 44 0.98 -24.60 19.43
C LYS A 44 2.04 -25.71 19.43
N PRO A 45 2.73 -25.94 20.55
CA PRO A 45 3.76 -26.97 20.66
C PRO A 45 3.21 -28.41 20.68
N GLU A 46 1.89 -28.56 20.77
CA GLU A 46 1.19 -29.86 20.85
C GLU A 46 1.09 -30.56 19.48
N LEU A 47 1.50 -29.89 18.40
CA LEU A 47 1.59 -30.48 17.07
C LEU A 47 2.96 -31.12 16.90
N ASP A 48 2.99 -32.42 16.56
CA ASP A 48 4.22 -33.20 16.34
C ASP A 48 5.16 -32.56 15.29
N GLU A 49 4.59 -31.79 14.36
CA GLU A 49 5.30 -30.94 13.42
C GLU A 49 4.64 -29.55 13.47
N ALA A 50 5.17 -28.64 14.30
CA ALA A 50 4.76 -27.23 14.34
C ALA A 50 5.73 -26.37 13.51
N PRO A 51 5.71 -26.43 12.16
CA PRO A 51 6.76 -25.85 11.31
C PRO A 51 6.88 -24.33 11.42
N TYR A 52 5.87 -23.66 11.96
CA TYR A 52 5.81 -22.21 12.11
C TYR A 52 6.11 -21.70 13.53
N LEU A 53 6.16 -22.60 14.53
CA LEU A 53 6.51 -22.26 15.90
C LEU A 53 8.04 -22.15 16.03
N LEU A 54 8.57 -21.04 15.54
CA LEU A 54 10.01 -20.78 15.48
C LEU A 54 10.40 -19.61 16.38
N PRO A 55 11.62 -19.61 16.95
CA PRO A 55 12.14 -18.49 17.73
C PRO A 55 12.62 -17.36 16.81
N TYR A 56 11.69 -16.65 16.16
CA TYR A 56 12.02 -15.58 15.22
C TYR A 56 12.88 -14.48 15.85
N THR A 57 12.59 -14.13 17.11
CA THR A 57 13.26 -13.08 17.88
C THR A 57 13.73 -13.56 19.25
N GLY A 58 13.19 -14.68 19.75
CA GLY A 58 13.42 -15.17 21.11
C GLY A 58 12.51 -14.52 22.17
N ILE A 59 11.66 -13.57 21.79
CA ILE A 59 10.67 -12.94 22.67
C ILE A 59 9.32 -13.57 22.38
N LYS A 60 8.83 -14.40 23.32
CA LYS A 60 7.62 -15.22 23.13
C LYS A 60 6.42 -14.47 22.54
N SER A 61 6.06 -13.30 23.08
CA SER A 61 4.90 -12.55 22.57
C SER A 61 5.04 -12.07 21.13
N ILE A 62 6.28 -11.75 20.71
CA ILE A 62 6.57 -11.33 19.33
C ILE A 62 6.58 -12.55 18.42
N ASP A 63 7.19 -13.65 18.87
CA ASP A 63 7.27 -14.90 18.12
C ASP A 63 5.89 -15.52 17.90
N ASP A 64 5.00 -15.47 18.91
CA ASP A 64 3.61 -15.92 18.80
C ASP A 64 2.84 -15.09 17.75
N THR A 65 3.04 -13.77 17.74
CA THR A 65 2.42 -12.85 16.77
C THR A 65 2.95 -13.12 15.36
N LEU A 66 4.27 -13.23 15.21
CA LEU A 66 4.92 -13.50 13.93
C LEU A 66 4.52 -14.87 13.40
N CYS A 67 4.39 -15.89 14.26
CA CYS A 67 3.92 -17.20 13.84
C CYS A 67 2.54 -17.11 13.18
N GLY A 68 1.56 -16.44 13.79
CA GLY A 68 0.23 -16.29 13.20
C GLY A 68 0.24 -15.59 11.84
N ILE A 69 1.07 -14.54 11.70
CA ILE A 69 1.23 -13.81 10.44
C ILE A 69 1.91 -14.69 9.37
N VAL A 70 3.00 -15.38 9.73
CA VAL A 70 3.72 -16.30 8.84
C VAL A 70 2.80 -17.41 8.35
N VAL A 71 2.01 -18.03 9.23
CA VAL A 71 1.03 -19.05 8.86
C VAL A 71 0.03 -18.51 7.84
N MET A 72 -0.47 -17.28 8.02
CA MET A 72 -1.42 -16.66 7.08
C MET A 72 -0.81 -16.46 5.68
N PHE A 73 0.42 -15.95 5.61
CA PHE A 73 1.12 -15.79 4.33
C PHE A 73 1.45 -17.14 3.68
N HIS A 74 1.87 -18.13 4.46
CA HIS A 74 2.18 -19.46 3.94
C HIS A 74 0.93 -20.20 3.44
N ALA A 75 -0.22 -20.05 4.10
CA ALA A 75 -1.51 -20.50 3.56
C ALA A 75 -1.88 -19.79 2.25
N SER A 76 -1.35 -18.58 2.03
CA SER A 76 -1.59 -17.78 0.84
C SER A 76 -0.59 -18.04 -0.30
N PHE A 77 0.45 -18.86 -0.07
CA PHE A 77 1.39 -19.29 -1.12
C PHE A 77 0.88 -20.48 -1.94
N GLY A 78 -0.25 -21.07 -1.55
CA GLY A 78 -0.94 -22.10 -2.33
C GLY A 78 -1.34 -21.60 -3.73
N PRO A 79 -1.43 -22.49 -4.73
CA PRO A 79 -1.68 -22.13 -6.13
C PRO A 79 -3.00 -21.38 -6.35
N ASP A 80 -3.99 -21.58 -5.48
CA ASP A 80 -5.29 -20.92 -5.56
C ASP A 80 -5.26 -19.47 -5.05
N VAL A 81 -4.29 -19.10 -4.19
CA VAL A 81 -4.26 -17.79 -3.51
C VAL A 81 -3.07 -16.95 -3.97
N ALA A 82 -1.93 -17.59 -4.26
CA ALA A 82 -0.68 -16.91 -4.63
C ALA A 82 -0.82 -15.95 -5.83
N PRO A 83 -1.60 -16.25 -6.89
CA PRO A 83 -1.83 -15.30 -7.97
C PRO A 83 -2.46 -13.99 -7.48
N PHE A 84 -3.46 -14.08 -6.59
CA PHE A 84 -4.11 -12.91 -6.03
C PHE A 84 -3.17 -12.14 -5.09
N LEU A 85 -2.44 -12.85 -4.21
CA LEU A 85 -1.46 -12.23 -3.33
C LEU A 85 -0.40 -11.44 -4.13
N THR A 86 0.15 -12.04 -5.18
CA THR A 86 1.11 -11.39 -6.07
C THR A 86 0.52 -10.14 -6.71
N TYR A 87 -0.69 -10.27 -7.28
CA TYR A 87 -1.41 -9.15 -7.88
C TYR A 87 -1.63 -8.00 -6.88
N PHE A 88 -2.04 -8.32 -5.66
CA PHE A 88 -2.29 -7.36 -4.60
C PHE A 88 -1.00 -6.62 -4.20
N LEU A 89 0.08 -7.34 -3.90
CA LEU A 89 1.36 -6.76 -3.49
C LEU A 89 1.95 -5.85 -4.59
N VAL A 90 1.90 -6.28 -5.84
CA VAL A 90 2.38 -5.47 -6.98
C VAL A 90 1.53 -4.20 -7.17
N SER A 91 0.21 -4.31 -7.00
CA SER A 91 -0.71 -3.16 -7.11
C SER A 91 -0.47 -2.07 -6.05
N ALA A 92 0.13 -2.42 -4.90
CA ALA A 92 0.43 -1.49 -3.81
C ALA A 92 1.75 -0.69 -4.01
N ILE A 93 2.60 -1.07 -4.97
CA ILE A 93 3.88 -0.39 -5.24
C ILE A 93 3.75 1.13 -5.46
N PRO A 94 2.88 1.63 -6.37
CA PRO A 94 2.78 3.07 -6.61
C PRO A 94 2.25 3.84 -5.39
N ILE A 95 1.41 3.21 -4.56
CA ILE A 95 0.90 3.79 -3.31
C ILE A 95 2.04 3.90 -2.29
N THR A 96 2.92 2.91 -2.25
CA THR A 96 4.14 2.95 -1.44
C THR A 96 5.07 4.07 -1.87
N GLY A 97 5.34 4.17 -3.17
CA GLY A 97 6.12 5.28 -3.73
C GLY A 97 5.55 6.64 -3.34
N PHE A 98 4.24 6.81 -3.46
CA PHE A 98 3.57 8.04 -3.07
C PHE A 98 3.86 8.43 -1.62
N ALA A 99 3.63 7.52 -0.66
CA ALA A 99 3.84 7.82 0.76
C ALA A 99 5.30 8.20 1.07
N TYR A 100 6.28 7.51 0.49
CA TYR A 100 7.69 7.84 0.68
C TYR A 100 8.09 9.16 0.00
N PHE A 101 7.56 9.49 -1.17
CA PHE A 101 7.82 10.78 -1.81
C PHE A 101 7.19 11.94 -1.04
N GLU A 102 5.96 11.79 -0.55
CA GLU A 102 5.34 12.81 0.32
C GLU A 102 6.14 13.00 1.61
N SER A 103 6.66 11.92 2.20
CA SER A 103 7.54 11.99 3.36
C SER A 103 8.89 12.66 3.09
N SER A 104 9.23 12.91 1.83
CA SER A 104 10.47 13.57 1.44
C SER A 104 10.28 15.05 1.10
N ARG A 105 9.06 15.57 1.18
CA ARG A 105 8.77 16.99 0.91
C ARG A 105 9.21 17.89 2.08
N PRO A 106 9.68 19.11 1.81
CA PRO A 106 9.85 20.12 2.85
C PRO A 106 8.51 20.51 3.48
N HIS A 107 8.54 20.97 4.74
CA HIS A 107 7.36 21.43 5.49
C HIS A 107 6.19 20.44 5.58
N ARG A 108 6.46 19.15 5.38
CA ARG A 108 5.46 18.09 5.53
C ARG A 108 4.95 18.01 6.97
N PRO A 109 3.66 17.65 7.16
CA PRO A 109 3.12 17.36 8.48
C PRO A 109 3.92 16.26 9.19
N LEU A 110 4.04 16.34 10.52
CA LEU A 110 4.87 15.41 11.31
C LEU A 110 4.53 13.94 11.05
N LEU A 111 3.23 13.59 11.04
CA LEU A 111 2.81 12.21 10.78
C LEU A 111 3.21 11.74 9.37
N MET A 112 3.13 12.62 8.37
CA MET A 112 3.52 12.29 6.99
C MET A 112 5.05 12.18 6.82
N ALA A 113 5.84 12.66 7.79
CA ALA A 113 7.29 12.54 7.76
C ALA A 113 7.81 11.12 8.01
N TYR A 114 6.97 10.23 8.57
CA TYR A 114 7.38 8.88 8.97
C TYR A 114 6.47 7.81 8.35
N PRO A 115 6.57 7.57 7.03
CA PRO A 115 5.74 6.57 6.34
C PRO A 115 5.98 5.16 6.91
N VAL A 116 7.16 4.92 7.47
CA VAL A 116 7.51 3.69 8.20
C VAL A 116 6.48 3.31 9.27
N LEU A 117 5.90 4.29 9.97
CA LEU A 117 4.92 4.01 11.03
C LEU A 117 3.63 3.45 10.43
N PHE A 118 3.12 4.06 9.35
CA PHE A 118 1.91 3.58 8.67
C PHE A 118 2.14 2.21 8.06
N PHE A 119 3.27 1.99 7.39
CA PHE A 119 3.55 0.67 6.82
C PHE A 119 3.78 -0.39 7.90
N GLN A 120 4.41 -0.06 9.04
CA GLN A 120 4.59 -1.04 10.11
C GLN A 120 3.27 -1.37 10.81
N ILE A 121 2.40 -0.38 11.03
CA ILE A 121 1.04 -0.62 11.56
C ILE A 121 0.22 -1.46 10.55
N MET A 122 0.38 -1.22 9.26
CA MET A 122 -0.25 -2.02 8.21
C MET A 122 0.13 -3.50 8.30
N GLN A 123 1.40 -3.82 8.59
CA GLN A 123 1.84 -5.22 8.76
C GLN A 123 1.19 -5.91 9.97
N LEU A 124 0.82 -5.15 11.00
CA LEU A 124 0.22 -5.69 12.23
C LEU A 124 -1.32 -5.73 12.18
N ILE A 125 -1.94 -4.81 11.45
CA ILE A 125 -3.40 -4.68 11.39
C ILE A 125 -3.91 -5.12 10.02
N SER A 126 -3.74 -4.26 9.03
CA SER A 126 -4.10 -4.49 7.62
C SER A 126 -3.81 -3.24 6.80
N PHE A 127 -3.68 -3.39 5.48
CA PHE A 127 -3.54 -2.29 4.54
C PHE A 127 -4.81 -1.42 4.47
N GLY A 128 -5.98 -2.04 4.37
CA GLY A 128 -7.28 -1.39 4.23
C GLY A 128 -7.64 -0.51 5.41
N VAL A 129 -7.40 -0.96 6.65
CA VAL A 129 -7.64 -0.12 7.84
C VAL A 129 -6.61 1.01 7.88
N THR A 130 -5.33 0.67 7.77
CA THR A 130 -4.25 1.63 8.02
C THR A 130 -4.19 2.72 6.96
N PHE A 131 -4.37 2.38 5.69
CA PHE A 131 -4.31 3.35 4.61
C PHE A 131 -5.56 4.21 4.50
N SER A 132 -6.72 3.71 4.95
CA SER A 132 -7.90 4.58 5.12
C SER A 132 -7.60 5.71 6.10
N ILE A 133 -6.96 5.41 7.23
CA ILE A 133 -6.52 6.42 8.21
C ILE A 133 -5.43 7.32 7.61
N TYR A 134 -4.44 6.76 6.92
CA TYR A 134 -3.39 7.53 6.25
C TYR A 134 -3.98 8.60 5.31
N TRP A 135 -4.93 8.21 4.44
CA TRP A 135 -5.56 9.14 3.50
C TRP A 135 -6.37 10.23 4.19
N ALA A 136 -7.08 9.90 5.27
CA ALA A 136 -7.75 10.90 6.10
C ALA A 136 -6.75 11.95 6.62
N LEU A 137 -5.64 11.50 7.22
CA LEU A 137 -4.63 12.39 7.80
C LEU A 137 -3.89 13.20 6.73
N PHE A 138 -3.55 12.58 5.60
CA PHE A 138 -2.95 13.24 4.45
C PHE A 138 -3.82 14.38 3.93
N ILE A 139 -5.14 14.17 3.85
CA ILE A 139 -6.07 15.20 3.40
C ILE A 139 -6.27 16.30 4.46
N LEU A 140 -6.52 15.91 5.71
CA LEU A 140 -6.83 16.86 6.79
C LEU A 140 -5.67 17.77 7.14
N SER A 141 -4.45 17.28 6.95
CA SER A 141 -3.23 18.08 7.11
C SER A 141 -3.00 19.08 5.96
N GLY A 142 -3.78 19.00 4.88
CA GLY A 142 -3.64 19.86 3.70
C GLY A 142 -2.57 19.40 2.70
N ALA A 143 -1.87 18.29 2.96
CA ALA A 143 -0.82 17.76 2.08
C ALA A 143 -1.36 17.32 0.69
N SER A 144 -2.66 17.07 0.58
CA SER A 144 -3.32 16.81 -0.71
C SER A 144 -3.41 18.05 -1.61
N ARG A 145 -3.39 19.26 -1.04
CA ARG A 145 -3.64 20.55 -1.73
C ARG A 145 -2.43 21.48 -1.73
N LEU A 146 -1.23 20.91 -1.84
CA LEU A 146 -0.01 21.70 -1.92
C LEU A 146 -0.02 22.61 -3.14
N SER A 147 0.32 23.90 -2.97
CA SER A 147 0.53 24.80 -4.09
C SER A 147 1.89 24.51 -4.77
N PRO A 148 2.03 24.73 -6.09
CA PRO A 148 3.32 24.62 -6.76
C PRO A 148 4.25 25.68 -6.20
N SER A 149 5.31 25.25 -5.52
CA SER A 149 6.35 26.10 -4.94
C SER A 149 7.67 25.35 -4.97
N TRP A 150 8.79 26.05 -4.86
CA TRP A 150 10.09 25.42 -4.59
C TRP A 150 10.06 24.61 -3.28
N ASP A 151 9.32 25.10 -2.29
CA ASP A 151 9.25 24.50 -0.95
C ASP A 151 8.39 23.25 -0.87
N THR A 152 7.65 22.92 -1.94
CA THR A 152 6.82 21.71 -1.98
C THR A 152 7.49 20.56 -2.73
N ARG A 153 8.74 20.74 -3.21
CA ARG A 153 9.40 19.76 -4.10
C ARG A 153 10.27 18.77 -3.35
N VAL A 154 10.17 17.53 -3.81
CA VAL A 154 11.13 16.49 -3.46
C VAL A 154 12.43 16.76 -4.22
N THR A 155 13.54 16.74 -3.49
CA THR A 155 14.87 16.85 -4.10
C THR A 155 15.25 15.52 -4.77
N LYS A 156 16.05 15.57 -5.84
CA LYS A 156 16.53 14.38 -6.56
C LYS A 156 17.20 13.35 -5.64
N ALA A 157 18.02 13.79 -4.68
CA ALA A 157 18.69 12.91 -3.73
C ALA A 157 17.69 12.13 -2.87
N HIS A 158 16.68 12.81 -2.31
CA HIS A 158 15.64 12.17 -1.51
C HIS A 158 14.78 11.19 -2.33
N ALA A 159 14.39 11.55 -3.56
CA ALA A 159 13.62 10.65 -4.40
C ALA A 159 14.42 9.38 -4.77
N GLN A 160 15.70 9.52 -5.11
CA GLN A 160 16.57 8.38 -5.40
C GLN A 160 16.78 7.50 -4.16
N ALA A 161 16.96 8.11 -2.98
CA ALA A 161 17.06 7.39 -1.73
C ALA A 161 15.78 6.61 -1.40
N ALA A 162 14.61 7.25 -1.55
CA ALA A 162 13.32 6.60 -1.36
C ALA A 162 13.12 5.43 -2.31
N LEU A 163 13.45 5.59 -3.60
CA LEU A 163 13.39 4.50 -4.57
C LEU A 163 14.34 3.35 -4.23
N PHE A 164 15.55 3.66 -3.78
CA PHE A 164 16.50 2.65 -3.31
C PHE A 164 15.95 1.89 -2.11
N GLY A 165 15.40 2.61 -1.13
CA GLY A 165 14.75 2.01 0.04
C GLY A 165 13.57 1.10 -0.33
N ILE A 166 12.67 1.56 -1.19
CA ILE A 166 11.54 0.77 -1.70
C ILE A 166 12.04 -0.47 -2.44
N PHE A 167 13.07 -0.34 -3.28
CA PHE A 167 13.62 -1.49 -4.00
C PHE A 167 14.17 -2.55 -3.06
N ILE A 168 14.99 -2.17 -2.07
CA ILE A 168 15.59 -3.12 -1.12
C ILE A 168 14.54 -3.67 -0.16
N GLY A 169 13.77 -2.81 0.51
CA GLY A 169 12.81 -3.24 1.52
C GLY A 169 11.60 -3.93 0.90
N LEU A 170 10.91 -3.29 -0.06
CA LEU A 170 9.69 -3.86 -0.62
C LEU A 170 9.99 -4.88 -1.72
N VAL A 171 10.70 -4.51 -2.77
CA VAL A 171 10.80 -5.37 -3.98
C VAL A 171 11.64 -6.62 -3.72
N VAL A 172 12.86 -6.46 -3.20
CA VAL A 172 13.77 -7.59 -2.95
C VAL A 172 13.20 -8.52 -1.89
N LEU A 173 12.77 -8.02 -0.73
CA LEU A 173 12.23 -8.90 0.32
C LEU A 173 10.93 -9.58 -0.12
N THR A 174 10.04 -8.91 -0.86
CA THR A 174 8.83 -9.57 -1.39
C THR A 174 9.21 -10.68 -2.37
N GLY A 175 10.18 -10.45 -3.26
CA GLY A 175 10.69 -11.49 -4.15
C GLY A 175 11.26 -12.68 -3.39
N CYS A 176 12.07 -12.43 -2.36
CA CYS A 176 12.61 -13.49 -1.49
C CYS A 176 11.49 -14.26 -0.79
N MET A 177 10.51 -13.58 -0.21
CA MET A 177 9.36 -14.21 0.46
C MET A 177 8.57 -15.12 -0.50
N MET A 178 8.23 -14.62 -1.69
CA MET A 178 7.42 -15.36 -2.67
C MET A 178 8.15 -16.56 -3.28
N ILE A 179 9.47 -16.47 -3.47
CA ILE A 179 10.29 -17.52 -4.11
C ILE A 179 10.73 -18.58 -3.08
N LEU A 180 11.24 -18.15 -1.93
CA LEU A 180 11.81 -19.06 -0.93
C LEU A 180 10.73 -19.72 -0.08
N GLN A 181 9.62 -19.01 0.17
CA GLN A 181 8.52 -19.48 1.02
C GLN A 181 9.01 -20.05 2.36
N ASP A 182 10.07 -19.44 2.88
CA ASP A 182 10.70 -19.81 4.15
C ASP A 182 10.10 -18.99 5.30
N PRO A 183 9.73 -19.62 6.44
CA PRO A 183 9.12 -18.92 7.56
C PRO A 183 9.93 -17.73 8.11
N TYR A 184 11.26 -17.85 8.18
CA TYR A 184 12.12 -16.76 8.65
C TYR A 184 12.16 -15.61 7.65
N ILE A 185 12.19 -15.92 6.35
CA ILE A 185 12.14 -14.88 5.30
C ILE A 185 10.80 -14.13 5.35
N THR A 186 9.69 -14.84 5.52
CA THR A 186 8.37 -14.23 5.70
C THR A 186 8.30 -13.35 6.97
N ALA A 187 8.92 -13.79 8.07
CA ALA A 187 9.02 -12.99 9.30
C ALA A 187 9.89 -11.73 9.12
N ILE A 188 11.04 -11.84 8.44
CA ILE A 188 11.89 -10.70 8.07
C ILE A 188 11.14 -9.72 7.17
N TRP A 189 10.31 -10.21 6.26
CA TRP A 189 9.48 -9.37 5.41
C TRP A 189 8.49 -8.51 6.21
N GLN A 190 8.00 -8.95 7.38
CA GLN A 190 7.09 -8.14 8.22
C GLN A 190 7.70 -6.81 8.73
N VAL A 191 9.03 -6.69 8.68
CA VAL A 191 9.76 -5.45 9.02
C VAL A 191 10.36 -4.76 7.80
N PHE A 192 9.88 -5.10 6.59
CA PHE A 192 10.30 -4.43 5.35
C PHE A 192 10.23 -2.89 5.39
N PRO A 193 9.26 -2.23 6.09
CA PRO A 193 9.21 -0.78 6.13
C PRO A 193 10.41 -0.17 6.85
N ILE A 194 10.89 -0.86 7.89
CA ILE A 194 12.08 -0.47 8.65
C ILE A 194 13.31 -0.65 7.75
N VAL A 195 13.42 -1.79 7.06
CA VAL A 195 14.52 -2.06 6.11
C VAL A 195 14.55 -1.00 5.00
N ALA A 196 13.41 -0.66 4.42
CA ALA A 196 13.29 0.40 3.41
C ALA A 196 13.73 1.77 3.94
N SER A 197 13.37 2.10 5.17
CA SER A 197 13.74 3.36 5.82
C SER A 197 15.23 3.43 6.13
N VAL A 198 15.82 2.35 6.64
CA VAL A 198 17.26 2.23 6.89
C VAL A 198 18.04 2.33 5.58
N ALA A 199 17.61 1.62 4.52
CA ALA A 199 18.24 1.71 3.20
C ALA A 199 18.13 3.12 2.60
N THR A 200 16.99 3.80 2.77
CA THR A 200 16.83 5.21 2.38
C THR A 200 17.84 6.11 3.10
N LEU A 201 17.97 5.97 4.42
CA LEU A 201 18.93 6.74 5.21
C LEU A 201 20.37 6.44 4.81
N ALA A 202 20.73 5.16 4.65
CA ALA A 202 22.06 4.74 4.20
C ALA A 202 22.42 5.35 2.84
N HIS A 203 21.46 5.36 1.89
CA HIS A 203 21.66 6.03 0.61
C HIS A 203 21.89 7.54 0.77
N LEU A 204 21.18 8.22 1.67
CA LEU A 204 21.38 9.65 1.93
C LEU A 204 22.72 9.97 2.60
N LEU A 205 23.30 9.04 3.37
CA LEU A 205 24.65 9.19 3.91
C LEU A 205 25.71 9.21 2.81
N VAL A 206 25.53 8.37 1.78
CA VAL A 206 26.44 8.32 0.62
C VAL A 206 26.18 9.49 -0.35
N ARG A 207 24.91 9.85 -0.54
CA ARG A 207 24.48 10.90 -1.47
C ARG A 207 23.55 11.90 -0.77
N PRO A 208 24.10 12.83 0.02
CA PRO A 208 23.30 13.85 0.69
C PRO A 208 22.67 14.82 -0.31
N PRO A 209 21.59 15.52 0.08
CA PRO A 209 21.01 16.58 -0.75
C PRO A 209 22.04 17.70 -1.00
N SER A 210 22.12 18.16 -2.26
CA SER A 210 22.95 19.29 -2.66
C SER A 210 22.47 20.60 -2.00
N ARG A 211 23.41 21.54 -1.76
CA ARG A 211 23.09 22.93 -1.38
C ARG A 211 22.19 23.65 -2.38
N TYR A 212 22.24 23.23 -3.65
CA TYR A 212 21.36 23.67 -4.73
C TYR A 212 20.50 22.47 -5.14
N PRO A 213 19.34 22.26 -4.50
CA PRO A 213 18.54 21.07 -4.70
C PRO A 213 18.02 20.98 -6.12
N GLN A 214 18.35 19.88 -6.81
CA GLN A 214 17.77 19.56 -8.11
C GLN A 214 16.36 18.98 -7.92
N SER A 215 15.43 19.34 -8.80
CA SER A 215 14.08 18.74 -8.81
C SER A 215 14.16 17.23 -9.04
N ALA A 216 13.37 16.47 -8.27
CA ALA A 216 13.19 15.04 -8.46
C ALA A 216 12.20 14.66 -9.56
N PHE A 217 11.56 15.61 -10.24
CA PHE A 217 10.41 15.32 -11.10
C PHE A 217 10.68 14.24 -12.15
N GLY A 218 11.85 14.26 -12.81
CA GLY A 218 12.22 13.23 -13.78
C GLY A 218 12.32 11.82 -13.17
N VAL A 219 12.81 11.71 -11.93
CA VAL A 219 12.92 10.44 -11.19
C VAL A 219 11.54 9.94 -10.79
N ILE A 220 10.71 10.80 -10.19
CA ILE A 220 9.36 10.48 -9.75
C ILE A 220 8.46 10.11 -10.94
N ARG A 221 8.58 10.86 -12.05
CA ARG A 221 7.88 10.55 -13.31
C ARG A 221 8.30 9.18 -13.85
N GLY A 222 9.60 8.90 -13.91
CA GLY A 222 10.10 7.60 -14.33
C GLY A 222 9.54 6.45 -13.48
N PHE A 223 9.50 6.63 -12.16
CA PHE A 223 8.91 5.67 -11.24
C PHE A 223 7.43 5.41 -11.55
N TYR A 224 6.59 6.45 -11.62
CA TYR A 224 5.15 6.24 -11.85
C TYR A 224 4.84 5.68 -13.24
N ILE A 225 5.62 6.02 -14.27
CA ILE A 225 5.50 5.39 -15.59
C ILE A 225 5.85 3.91 -15.52
N ALA A 226 6.98 3.55 -14.88
CA ALA A 226 7.37 2.15 -14.70
C ALA A 226 6.35 1.37 -13.86
N ALA A 227 5.85 1.96 -12.77
CA ALA A 227 4.83 1.36 -11.92
C ALA A 227 3.50 1.20 -12.68
N PHE A 228 3.10 2.17 -13.50
CA PHE A 228 1.93 2.06 -14.37
C PHE A 228 2.07 0.85 -15.31
N ILE A 229 3.17 0.77 -16.06
CA ILE A 229 3.42 -0.33 -17.01
C ILE A 229 3.41 -1.68 -16.28
N LEU A 230 4.15 -1.80 -15.18
CA LEU A 230 4.25 -3.03 -14.41
C LEU A 230 2.88 -3.49 -13.88
N THR A 231 2.16 -2.60 -13.20
CA THR A 231 0.87 -2.94 -12.58
C THR A 231 -0.23 -3.17 -13.63
N SER A 232 -0.22 -2.44 -14.75
CA SER A 232 -1.18 -2.66 -15.83
C SER A 232 -0.92 -3.95 -16.58
N SER A 233 0.34 -4.27 -16.88
CA SER A 233 0.70 -5.53 -17.53
C SER A 233 0.33 -6.72 -16.66
N MET A 234 0.60 -6.65 -15.34
CA MET A 234 0.19 -7.68 -14.39
C MET A 234 -1.35 -7.81 -14.33
N HIS A 235 -2.08 -6.70 -14.27
CA HIS A 235 -3.55 -6.72 -14.24
C HIS A 235 -4.16 -7.33 -15.51
N ILE A 236 -3.71 -6.90 -16.68
CA ILE A 236 -4.19 -7.41 -17.98
C ILE A 236 -3.86 -8.90 -18.10
N SER A 237 -2.64 -9.31 -17.75
CA SER A 237 -2.24 -10.72 -17.76
C SER A 237 -3.08 -11.55 -16.79
N PHE A 238 -3.31 -11.03 -15.58
CA PHE A 238 -4.14 -11.69 -14.56
C PHE A 238 -5.56 -11.94 -15.09
N ILE A 239 -6.22 -10.90 -15.63
CA ILE A 239 -7.58 -11.00 -16.18
C ILE A 239 -7.63 -11.93 -17.40
N ALA A 240 -6.70 -11.78 -18.35
CA ALA A 240 -6.68 -12.57 -19.57
C ALA A 240 -6.42 -14.07 -19.32
N SER A 241 -5.77 -14.40 -18.20
CA SER A 241 -5.41 -15.78 -17.84
C SER A 241 -6.51 -16.54 -17.07
N LYS A 242 -7.69 -15.95 -16.86
CA LYS A 242 -8.75 -16.50 -16.01
C LYS A 242 -10.12 -16.38 -16.67
N ASN A 243 -10.97 -17.36 -16.43
CA ASN A 243 -12.39 -17.25 -16.81
C ASN A 243 -13.17 -16.39 -15.80
N THR A 244 -14.42 -16.03 -16.14
CA THR A 244 -15.26 -15.16 -15.32
C THR A 244 -15.50 -15.72 -13.92
N GLN A 245 -15.63 -17.04 -13.76
CA GLN A 245 -15.88 -17.68 -12.48
C GLN A 245 -14.64 -17.63 -11.59
N GLU A 246 -13.46 -17.92 -12.13
CA GLU A 246 -12.18 -17.80 -11.44
C GLU A 246 -11.92 -16.36 -11.02
N LEU A 247 -12.20 -15.38 -11.89
CA LEU A 247 -12.06 -13.97 -11.54
C LEU A 247 -13.00 -13.58 -10.41
N LYS A 248 -14.24 -14.04 -10.42
CA LYS A 248 -15.17 -13.80 -9.30
C LYS A 248 -14.63 -14.40 -8.00
N ALA A 249 -14.15 -15.64 -8.04
CA ALA A 249 -13.61 -16.31 -6.87
C ALA A 249 -12.36 -15.62 -6.31
N LEU A 250 -11.50 -15.06 -7.18
CA LEU A 250 -10.25 -14.41 -6.78
C LEU A 250 -10.39 -12.92 -6.45
N MET A 251 -11.35 -12.19 -7.04
CA MET A 251 -11.44 -10.73 -6.88
C MET A 251 -12.60 -10.27 -6.00
N LEU A 252 -13.63 -11.10 -5.79
CA LEU A 252 -14.80 -10.71 -5.01
C LEU A 252 -14.77 -11.39 -3.65
N PRO A 253 -14.54 -10.63 -2.56
CA PRO A 253 -14.65 -11.20 -1.22
C PRO A 253 -16.08 -11.60 -0.87
N SER A 254 -16.21 -12.54 0.06
CA SER A 254 -17.50 -12.91 0.62
C SER A 254 -18.05 -11.80 1.51
N LEU A 255 -19.30 -11.39 1.23
CA LEU A 255 -20.07 -10.49 2.10
C LEU A 255 -20.53 -11.16 3.39
N HIS A 256 -20.55 -12.49 3.43
CA HIS A 256 -20.92 -13.28 4.61
C HIS A 256 -19.68 -13.84 5.29
N VAL A 257 -19.79 -14.03 6.61
CA VAL A 257 -18.78 -14.76 7.38
C VAL A 257 -18.65 -16.17 6.81
N LEU A 258 -17.43 -16.57 6.46
CA LEU A 258 -17.16 -17.90 5.95
C LEU A 258 -17.37 -18.95 7.05
N PRO A 259 -17.91 -20.14 6.73
CA PRO A 259 -18.04 -21.22 7.70
C PRO A 259 -16.69 -21.58 8.36
N PRO A 260 -16.69 -21.96 9.65
CA PRO A 260 -15.47 -22.45 10.32
C PRO A 260 -14.86 -23.70 9.67
N SER A 261 -15.62 -24.44 8.86
CA SER A 261 -15.13 -25.60 8.10
C SER A 261 -14.37 -25.23 6.82
N THR A 262 -14.39 -23.97 6.37
CA THR A 262 -13.64 -23.51 5.19
C THR A 262 -12.13 -23.69 5.40
N SER A 263 -11.38 -24.03 4.36
CA SER A 263 -9.93 -24.24 4.48
C SER A 263 -9.20 -22.95 4.90
N LEU A 264 -7.99 -23.09 5.46
CA LEU A 264 -7.21 -21.96 5.94
C LEU A 264 -6.79 -21.02 4.81
N GLU A 265 -6.48 -21.60 3.65
CA GLU A 265 -6.08 -20.89 2.42
C GLU A 265 -7.22 -20.00 1.92
N LEU A 266 -8.45 -20.53 1.82
CA LEU A 266 -9.62 -19.78 1.36
C LEU A 266 -10.06 -18.70 2.36
N GLN A 267 -9.93 -18.96 3.67
CA GLN A 267 -10.17 -17.92 4.68
C GLN A 267 -9.11 -16.81 4.60
N SER A 268 -7.84 -17.15 4.35
CA SER A 268 -6.75 -16.18 4.16
C SER A 268 -6.95 -15.37 2.88
N LEU A 269 -7.37 -16.00 1.78
CA LEU A 269 -7.75 -15.31 0.54
C LEU A 269 -8.86 -14.28 0.80
N ASN A 270 -9.94 -14.66 1.50
CA ASN A 270 -11.03 -13.74 1.79
C ASN A 270 -10.60 -12.54 2.65
N LEU A 271 -9.69 -12.76 3.61
CA LEU A 271 -9.08 -11.66 4.38
C LEU A 271 -8.27 -10.73 3.45
N LEU A 272 -7.39 -11.29 2.62
CA LEU A 272 -6.57 -10.52 1.67
C LEU A 272 -7.42 -9.77 0.63
N GLN A 273 -8.54 -10.35 0.18
CA GLN A 273 -9.47 -9.69 -0.74
C GLN A 273 -10.10 -8.46 -0.11
N TRP A 274 -10.61 -8.57 1.12
CA TRP A 274 -11.13 -7.40 1.84
C TRP A 274 -10.05 -6.37 2.12
N ASP A 275 -8.83 -6.81 2.46
CA ASP A 275 -7.69 -5.94 2.68
C ASP A 275 -7.33 -5.13 1.42
N ALA A 276 -7.25 -5.81 0.28
CA ALA A 276 -7.02 -5.20 -1.03
C ALA A 276 -8.16 -4.24 -1.43
N VAL A 277 -9.43 -4.64 -1.25
CA VAL A 277 -10.59 -3.80 -1.57
C VAL A 277 -10.52 -2.48 -0.83
N PHE A 278 -10.41 -2.49 0.50
CA PHE A 278 -10.40 -1.26 1.28
C PHE A 278 -9.11 -0.45 1.07
N GLY A 279 -7.96 -1.11 0.96
CA GLY A 279 -6.68 -0.42 0.78
C GLY A 279 -6.55 0.26 -0.59
N LEU A 280 -6.90 -0.45 -1.67
CA LEU A 280 -6.86 0.10 -3.02
C LEU A 280 -7.99 1.11 -3.24
N LEU A 281 -9.20 0.85 -2.75
CA LEU A 281 -10.32 1.79 -2.88
C LEU A 281 -10.06 3.09 -2.10
N SER A 282 -9.55 3.00 -0.87
CA SER A 282 -9.18 4.19 -0.10
C SER A 282 -8.12 5.02 -0.83
N ALA A 283 -7.13 4.38 -1.44
CA ALA A 283 -6.12 5.09 -2.25
C ALA A 283 -6.70 5.77 -3.47
N LEU A 284 -7.54 5.09 -4.25
CA LEU A 284 -8.22 5.67 -5.41
C LEU A 284 -9.13 6.84 -5.00
N VAL A 285 -9.92 6.69 -3.94
CA VAL A 285 -10.76 7.77 -3.40
C VAL A 285 -9.89 8.92 -2.88
N GLY A 286 -8.73 8.63 -2.29
CA GLY A 286 -7.75 9.63 -1.86
C GLY A 286 -7.27 10.50 -3.02
N THR A 287 -7.10 9.93 -4.21
CA THR A 287 -6.69 10.70 -5.41
C THR A 287 -7.71 11.77 -5.81
N LEU A 288 -8.98 11.68 -5.41
CA LEU A 288 -9.99 12.70 -5.72
C LEU A 288 -9.63 14.07 -5.11
N TRP A 289 -8.86 14.07 -4.01
CA TRP A 289 -8.35 15.29 -3.39
C TRP A 289 -7.15 15.92 -4.11
N PHE A 290 -6.64 15.28 -5.17
CA PHE A 290 -5.65 15.90 -6.06
C PHE A 290 -6.30 16.95 -6.98
N GLY A 291 -7.61 16.88 -7.18
CA GLY A 291 -8.36 17.83 -8.00
C GLY A 291 -8.45 19.21 -7.34
N ARG A 292 -8.16 20.27 -8.11
CA ARG A 292 -8.16 21.66 -7.62
C ARG A 292 -9.51 22.34 -7.75
N ASN A 293 -10.36 21.82 -8.62
CA ASN A 293 -11.70 22.31 -8.93
C ASN A 293 -12.63 21.13 -9.24
N ALA A 294 -13.94 21.40 -9.29
CA ALA A 294 -14.94 20.36 -9.51
C ALA A 294 -14.70 19.57 -10.80
N LYS A 295 -14.29 20.23 -11.90
CA LYS A 295 -14.02 19.58 -13.19
C LYS A 295 -12.90 18.55 -13.07
N GLU A 296 -11.81 18.89 -12.38
CA GLU A 296 -10.70 17.96 -12.13
C GLU A 296 -11.11 16.80 -11.22
N VAL A 297 -11.91 17.06 -10.19
CA VAL A 297 -12.47 15.99 -9.34
C VAL A 297 -13.34 15.04 -10.17
N PHE A 298 -14.23 15.55 -11.02
CA PHE A 298 -15.03 14.72 -11.93
C PHE A 298 -14.18 13.93 -12.92
N ALA A 299 -13.10 14.53 -13.45
CA ALA A 299 -12.17 13.84 -14.32
C ALA A 299 -11.47 12.68 -13.59
N LEU A 300 -11.08 12.86 -12.32
CA LEU A 300 -10.48 11.82 -11.49
C LEU A 300 -11.49 10.72 -11.11
N ILE A 301 -12.76 11.07 -10.87
CA ILE A 301 -13.84 10.09 -10.67
C ILE A 301 -13.99 9.23 -11.93
N ALA A 302 -14.15 9.87 -13.09
CA ALA A 302 -14.27 9.16 -14.36
C ALA A 302 -13.03 8.30 -14.64
N TRP A 303 -11.84 8.85 -14.44
CA TRP A 303 -10.58 8.10 -14.57
C TRP A 303 -10.57 6.88 -13.67
N ASN A 304 -10.84 7.00 -12.37
CA ASN A 304 -10.79 5.86 -11.46
C ASN A 304 -11.87 4.80 -11.79
N LEU A 305 -13.06 5.23 -12.23
CA LEU A 305 -14.14 4.31 -12.62
C LEU A 305 -13.81 3.50 -13.88
N PHE A 306 -13.18 4.11 -14.89
CA PHE A 306 -12.86 3.43 -16.15
C PHE A 306 -11.47 2.78 -16.15
N ALA A 307 -10.46 3.43 -15.57
CA ALA A 307 -9.10 2.93 -15.57
C ALA A 307 -8.93 1.73 -14.62
N SER A 308 -9.57 1.71 -13.45
CA SER A 308 -9.36 0.60 -12.50
C SER A 308 -9.78 -0.77 -13.06
N PRO A 309 -10.91 -0.91 -13.78
CA PRO A 309 -11.25 -2.16 -14.46
C PRO A 309 -10.43 -2.45 -15.72
N LEU A 310 -9.90 -1.43 -16.40
CA LEU A 310 -9.18 -1.60 -17.68
C LEU A 310 -7.69 -1.89 -17.49
N VAL A 311 -7.03 -1.16 -16.59
CA VAL A 311 -5.58 -1.21 -16.36
C VAL A 311 -5.21 -1.57 -14.93
N GLY A 312 -6.21 -1.78 -14.06
CA GLY A 312 -5.99 -2.11 -12.65
C GLY A 312 -5.91 -0.88 -11.75
N PRO A 313 -6.25 -1.05 -10.46
CA PRO A 313 -6.29 0.04 -9.49
C PRO A 313 -4.91 0.63 -9.20
N GLY A 314 -3.85 -0.20 -9.17
CA GLY A 314 -2.47 0.28 -8.99
C GLY A 314 -2.03 1.22 -10.11
N ALA A 315 -2.31 0.86 -11.37
CA ALA A 315 -1.98 1.67 -12.53
C ALA A 315 -2.82 2.96 -12.57
N ALA A 316 -4.13 2.85 -12.30
CA ALA A 316 -5.01 4.01 -12.18
C ALA A 316 -4.50 5.02 -11.14
N PHE A 317 -4.08 4.53 -9.96
CA PHE A 317 -3.47 5.35 -8.91
C PHE A 317 -2.15 5.98 -9.39
N ALA A 318 -1.25 5.20 -10.01
CA ALA A 318 0.04 5.70 -10.50
C ALA A 318 -0.13 6.86 -11.51
N ALA A 319 -1.11 6.76 -12.40
CA ALA A 319 -1.43 7.82 -13.35
C ALA A 319 -1.98 9.08 -12.66
N SER A 320 -2.91 8.91 -11.71
CA SER A 320 -3.45 10.03 -10.91
C SER A 320 -2.36 10.73 -10.10
N ALA A 321 -1.45 9.97 -9.49
CA ALA A 321 -0.31 10.50 -8.76
C ALA A 321 0.66 11.23 -9.69
N LEU A 322 0.98 10.68 -10.86
CA LEU A 322 1.83 11.33 -11.86
C LEU A 322 1.20 12.64 -12.38
N TRP A 323 -0.11 12.65 -12.59
CA TRP A 323 -0.84 13.86 -12.98
C TRP A 323 -0.69 14.96 -11.91
N ARG A 324 -0.86 14.62 -10.62
CA ARG A 324 -0.59 15.55 -9.51
C ARG A 324 0.85 16.06 -9.51
N GLU A 325 1.83 15.16 -9.65
CA GLU A 325 3.25 15.55 -9.65
C GLU A 325 3.60 16.47 -10.80
N SER A 326 3.01 16.26 -11.97
CA SER A 326 3.25 17.10 -13.16
C SER A 326 2.80 18.53 -12.92
N TRP A 327 1.67 18.71 -12.24
CA TRP A 327 1.18 20.03 -11.87
C TRP A 327 2.03 20.71 -10.78
N LEU A 328 2.47 19.97 -9.75
CA LEU A 328 3.34 20.53 -8.70
C LEU A 328 4.68 21.07 -9.26
N HIS A 329 5.04 20.69 -10.49
CA HIS A 329 6.25 21.09 -11.18
C HIS A 329 6.02 22.00 -12.41
N SER A 330 4.78 22.34 -12.80
CA SER A 330 4.49 23.05 -14.06
C SER A 330 4.90 24.52 -14.08
N ASN A 331 4.88 25.22 -12.94
CA ASN A 331 4.99 26.68 -12.90
C ASN A 331 6.43 27.23 -13.00
N LEU A 332 7.46 26.38 -13.08
CA LEU A 332 8.86 26.82 -13.12
C LEU A 332 9.45 27.03 -14.50
N VAL A 333 8.85 26.41 -15.51
CA VAL A 333 9.35 26.56 -16.88
C VAL A 333 9.22 28.02 -17.31
N HIS A 334 8.26 28.75 -16.72
CA HIS A 334 8.05 30.17 -16.96
C HIS A 334 9.00 31.08 -16.16
N GLU A 335 9.31 30.77 -14.89
CA GLU A 335 10.22 31.59 -14.04
C GLU A 335 11.69 31.59 -14.49
N LYS A 336 12.14 30.63 -15.32
CA LYS A 336 13.52 30.62 -15.87
C LYS A 336 13.67 31.38 -17.19
N LEU A 337 12.57 31.88 -17.74
CA LEU A 337 12.54 32.62 -19.02
C LEU A 337 12.28 34.12 -18.84
N GLU A 338 12.19 34.59 -17.60
CA GLU A 338 12.17 36.01 -17.21
C GLU A 338 13.47 36.37 -16.49
#